data_AF-A0A2H1VXI9-F1
#
_entry.id   AF-A0A2H1VXI9-F1
#
_cell.length_a   1.000
_cell.length_b   1.000
_cell.length_c   1.000
_cell.angle_alpha   90.00
_cell.angle_beta   90.00
_cell.angle_gamma   90.00
#
_symmetry.space_group_name_H-M   'P 1'
#
loop_
_entity.id
_entity.type
_entity.pdbx_description
1 polymer ?
#
loop_
_entity_poly.entity_id
_entity_poly.type
_entity_poly.pdbx_seq_one_letter_code
_entity_poly.pdbx_strand_id
1 'polypeptide(L)'
;PEPSTSKGTGSKPSRPRRGRPTGANRTPLSLEERRARNAQYERERREDLAQAQAELAEAAGCDPNVSTSYLMAFVIKRLDNAKNKQDFEDYRRTNTDLETQIAQLEASRNAQAPPVVPSDPEPAAPPQPDMSLGQDLEDSNLI
;
A
#
# COMPACT_ATOMS: atom_id res chain seq x y z
N PRO A 1 -65.95 -42.69 15.34
CA PRO A 1 -64.97 -41.76 14.73
C PRO A 1 -65.58 -40.37 14.54
N GLU A 2 -65.24 -39.44 15.44
CA GLU A 2 -65.45 -38.01 15.26
C GLU A 2 -64.21 -37.26 15.78
N PRO A 3 -63.60 -36.34 15.01
CA PRO A 3 -62.59 -35.45 15.54
C PRO A 3 -63.26 -34.27 16.25
N SER A 4 -63.08 -34.23 17.57
CA SER A 4 -63.47 -33.12 18.44
C SER A 4 -62.74 -31.83 18.06
N THR A 5 -63.49 -30.80 17.70
CA THR A 5 -62.98 -29.45 17.44
C THR A 5 -62.78 -28.70 18.76
N SER A 6 -61.56 -28.68 19.28
CA SER A 6 -61.21 -27.76 20.37
C SER A 6 -60.80 -26.39 19.80
N LYS A 7 -61.73 -25.44 19.86
CA LYS A 7 -61.47 -24.00 19.64
C LYS A 7 -60.54 -23.50 20.75
N GLY A 8 -59.24 -23.39 20.45
CA GLY A 8 -58.27 -22.67 21.28
C GLY A 8 -58.43 -21.16 21.14
N THR A 9 -59.34 -20.56 21.90
CA THR A 9 -59.41 -19.11 22.08
C THR A 9 -58.29 -18.67 23.03
N GLY A 10 -57.12 -18.39 22.46
CA GLY A 10 -55.93 -17.96 23.21
C GLY A 10 -55.28 -16.74 22.57
N SER A 11 -56.05 -15.68 22.32
CA SER A 11 -55.53 -14.36 21.93
C SER A 11 -54.70 -13.78 23.07
N LYS A 12 -53.40 -14.05 23.09
CA LYS A 12 -52.45 -13.25 23.85
C LYS A 12 -52.13 -11.99 23.03
N PRO A 13 -52.31 -10.77 23.56
CA PRO A 13 -51.82 -9.59 22.87
C PRO A 13 -50.28 -9.66 22.85
N SER A 14 -49.72 -9.71 21.64
CA SER A 14 -48.29 -9.60 21.40
C SER A 14 -47.77 -8.33 22.07
N ARG A 15 -46.98 -8.46 23.14
CA ARG A 15 -46.35 -7.32 23.82
C ARG A 15 -45.64 -6.43 22.79
N PRO A 16 -45.87 -5.11 22.77
CA PRO A 16 -45.11 -4.22 21.91
C PRO A 16 -43.64 -4.32 22.28
N ARG A 17 -42.78 -4.60 21.30
CA ARG A 17 -41.32 -4.53 21.48
C ARG A 17 -40.96 -3.08 21.80
N ARG A 18 -40.54 -2.82 23.05
CA ARG A 18 -40.05 -1.50 23.48
C ARG A 18 -38.88 -1.05 22.58
N GLY A 19 -38.92 0.19 22.11
CA GLY A 19 -37.77 0.88 21.49
C GLY A 19 -37.85 1.16 20.00
N ARG A 20 -38.93 0.80 19.28
CA ARG A 20 -39.12 1.25 17.89
C ARG A 20 -40.42 2.04 17.76
N PRO A 21 -40.39 3.30 17.30
CA PRO A 21 -41.61 3.95 16.86
C PRO A 21 -42.22 3.09 15.76
N THR A 22 -43.42 2.57 16.00
CA THR A 22 -44.28 2.03 14.95
C THR A 22 -44.61 3.19 14.04
N GLY A 23 -43.85 3.35 12.95
CA GLY A 23 -44.21 4.29 11.90
C GLY A 23 -45.61 3.92 11.42
N ALA A 24 -46.60 4.75 11.74
CA ALA A 24 -48.03 4.47 11.51
C ALA A 24 -48.37 4.19 10.04
N ASN A 25 -47.47 4.56 9.11
CA ASN A 25 -47.63 4.40 7.66
C ASN A 25 -46.58 3.46 7.02
N ARG A 26 -45.90 2.62 7.79
CA ARG A 26 -45.00 1.62 7.21
C ARG A 26 -45.79 0.37 6.86
N THR A 27 -46.01 0.13 5.57
CA THR A 27 -46.39 -1.19 5.06
C THR A 27 -45.31 -2.19 5.48
N PRO A 28 -45.65 -3.19 6.32
CA PRO A 28 -44.68 -4.22 6.65
C PRO A 28 -44.34 -4.97 5.36
N LEU A 29 -43.04 -5.12 5.09
CA LEU A 29 -42.58 -5.87 3.92
C LEU A 29 -43.24 -7.26 3.90
N SER A 30 -43.51 -7.77 2.71
CA SER A 30 -43.91 -9.15 2.53
C SER A 30 -42.79 -10.08 2.99
N LEU A 31 -43.13 -11.34 3.27
CA LEU A 31 -42.12 -12.33 3.66
C LEU A 31 -41.08 -12.54 2.55
N GLU A 32 -41.53 -12.50 1.30
CA GLU A 32 -40.69 -12.60 0.11
C GLU A 32 -39.79 -11.38 -0.07
N GLU A 33 -40.31 -10.17 0.11
CA GLU A 33 -39.51 -8.93 0.07
C GLU A 33 -38.43 -8.91 1.15
N ARG A 34 -38.73 -9.41 2.35
CA ARG A 34 -37.72 -9.56 3.41
C ARG A 34 -36.63 -10.56 3.02
N ARG A 35 -36.99 -11.71 2.43
CA ARG A 35 -36.00 -12.69 1.96
C ARG A 35 -35.12 -12.11 0.86
N ALA A 36 -35.72 -11.45 -0.12
CA ALA A 36 -34.99 -10.83 -1.23
C ALA A 36 -34.01 -9.76 -0.72
N ARG A 37 -34.45 -8.90 0.20
CA ARG A 37 -33.59 -7.87 0.80
C ARG A 37 -32.44 -8.48 1.62
N ASN A 38 -32.71 -9.50 2.44
CA ASN A 38 -31.65 -10.18 3.20
C ASN A 38 -30.66 -10.91 2.29
N ALA A 39 -31.13 -11.50 1.18
CA ALA A 39 -30.27 -12.15 0.20
C ALA A 39 -29.36 -11.15 -0.51
N GLN A 40 -29.86 -9.94 -0.80
CA GLN A 40 -29.06 -8.84 -1.32
C GLN A 40 -27.97 -8.43 -0.31
N TYR A 41 -28.34 -8.11 0.93
CA TYR A 41 -27.37 -7.70 1.94
C TYR A 41 -26.30 -8.75 2.20
N GLU A 42 -26.67 -10.03 2.20
CA GLU A 42 -25.71 -11.10 2.40
C GLU A 42 -24.80 -11.31 1.18
N ARG A 43 -25.26 -10.96 -0.03
CA ARG A 43 -24.42 -10.93 -1.23
C ARG A 43 -23.39 -9.80 -1.13
N GLU A 44 -23.84 -8.57 -0.89
CA GLU A 44 -22.98 -7.39 -0.73
C GLU A 44 -21.95 -7.64 0.37
N ARG A 45 -22.37 -8.16 1.54
CA ARG A 45 -21.47 -8.52 2.63
C ARG A 45 -20.38 -9.52 2.21
N ARG A 46 -20.70 -10.49 1.35
CA ARG A 46 -19.71 -11.47 0.87
C ARG A 46 -18.75 -10.87 -0.15
N GLU A 47 -19.25 -10.00 -1.00
CA GLU A 47 -18.44 -9.25 -1.97
C GLU A 47 -17.43 -8.36 -1.25
N ASP A 48 -17.88 -7.58 -0.25
CA ASP A 48 -17.01 -6.73 0.57
C ASP A 48 -15.91 -7.55 1.28
N LEU A 49 -16.28 -8.71 1.84
CA LEU A 49 -15.31 -9.60 2.49
C LEU A 49 -14.31 -10.19 1.50
N ALA A 50 -14.75 -10.57 0.30
CA ALA A 50 -13.87 -11.10 -0.73
C ALA A 50 -12.91 -10.02 -1.23
N GLN A 51 -13.38 -8.79 -1.43
CA GLN A 51 -12.55 -7.66 -1.81
C GLN A 51 -11.49 -7.36 -0.75
N ALA A 52 -11.90 -7.24 0.52
CA ALA A 52 -10.96 -6.99 1.61
C ALA A 52 -9.90 -8.10 1.75
N GLN A 53 -10.28 -9.36 1.49
CA GLN A 53 -9.33 -10.48 1.48
C GLN A 53 -8.35 -10.41 0.31
N ALA A 54 -8.81 -10.03 -0.89
CA ALA A 54 -7.97 -9.86 -2.05
C ALA A 54 -6.95 -8.71 -1.85
N GLU A 55 -7.41 -7.56 -1.37
CA GLU A 55 -6.55 -6.41 -1.03
C GLU A 55 -5.51 -6.79 0.04
N LEU A 56 -5.91 -7.57 1.05
CA LEU A 56 -4.99 -8.06 2.07
C LEU A 56 -3.95 -9.02 1.49
N ALA A 57 -4.34 -9.94 0.60
CA ALA A 57 -3.43 -10.86 -0.06
C ALA A 57 -2.41 -10.12 -0.93
N GLU A 58 -2.87 -9.12 -1.69
CA GLU A 58 -2.00 -8.25 -2.50
C GLU A 58 -1.00 -7.49 -1.63
N ALA A 59 -1.46 -6.82 -0.57
CA ALA A 59 -0.59 -6.10 0.36
C ALA A 59 0.41 -7.03 1.08
N ALA A 60 -0.01 -8.26 1.36
CA ALA A 60 0.85 -9.29 1.93
C ALA A 60 1.79 -9.93 0.90
N GLY A 61 1.64 -9.65 -0.40
CA GLY A 61 2.40 -10.29 -1.48
C GLY A 61 2.13 -11.79 -1.61
N CYS A 62 0.92 -12.24 -1.22
CA CYS A 62 0.49 -13.62 -1.35
C CYS A 62 -0.23 -13.86 -2.70
N ASP A 63 -0.26 -15.12 -3.15
CA ASP A 63 -1.07 -15.52 -4.31
C ASP A 63 -2.56 -15.25 -4.04
N PRO A 64 -3.35 -14.73 -4.99
CA PRO A 64 -4.78 -14.50 -4.83
C PRO A 64 -5.59 -15.78 -4.51
N ASN A 65 -5.05 -16.97 -4.79
CA ASN A 65 -5.73 -18.26 -4.57
C ASN A 65 -5.37 -18.94 -3.25
N VAL A 66 -4.66 -18.26 -2.33
CA VAL A 66 -4.36 -18.83 -1.02
C VAL A 66 -5.63 -19.06 -0.19
N SER A 67 -5.60 -20.07 0.68
CA SER A 67 -6.68 -20.27 1.62
C SER A 67 -6.75 -19.12 2.63
N THR A 68 -7.97 -18.71 3.00
CA THR A 68 -8.19 -17.60 3.94
C THR A 68 -7.48 -17.81 5.27
N SER A 69 -7.46 -19.05 5.78
CA SER A 69 -6.77 -19.37 7.03
C SER A 69 -5.26 -19.16 6.94
N TYR A 70 -4.66 -19.56 5.81
CA TYR A 70 -3.24 -19.35 5.57
C TYR A 70 -2.90 -17.87 5.45
N LEU A 71 -3.68 -17.10 4.69
CA LEU A 71 -3.50 -15.66 4.55
C LEU A 71 -3.49 -14.96 5.92
N MET A 72 -4.48 -15.24 6.76
CA MET A 72 -4.58 -14.61 8.08
C MET A 72 -3.39 -14.99 8.98
N ALA A 73 -3.01 -16.27 9.01
CA ALA A 73 -1.85 -16.71 9.80
C ALA A 73 -0.54 -16.09 9.31
N PHE A 74 -0.35 -15.98 7.99
CA PHE A 74 0.81 -15.37 7.38
C PHE A 74 0.91 -13.88 7.73
N VAL A 75 -0.19 -13.13 7.58
CA VAL A 75 -0.25 -11.69 7.89
C VAL A 75 0.05 -11.45 9.37
N ILE A 76 -0.56 -12.21 10.28
CA ILE A 76 -0.30 -12.09 11.73
C ILE A 76 1.19 -12.28 12.02
N LYS A 77 1.78 -13.36 11.51
CA LYS A 77 3.21 -13.65 11.69
C LYS A 77 4.09 -12.54 11.10
N ARG A 78 3.73 -12.00 9.94
CA ARG A 78 4.45 -10.89 9.30
C ARG A 78 4.41 -9.62 10.14
N LEU A 79 3.24 -9.28 10.69
CA LEU A 79 3.07 -8.12 11.58
C LEU A 79 3.89 -8.28 12.87
N ASP A 80 3.90 -9.46 13.47
CA ASP A 80 4.69 -9.70 14.68
C ASP A 80 6.19 -9.63 14.41
N ASN A 81 6.65 -10.16 13.27
CA ASN A 81 8.03 -9.99 12.84
C ASN A 81 8.39 -8.52 12.54
N ALA A 82 7.46 -7.75 11.97
CA ALA A 82 7.67 -6.34 11.71
C ALA A 82 7.84 -5.55 13.01
N LYS A 83 7.01 -5.82 14.03
CA LYS A 83 7.17 -5.22 15.37
C LYS A 83 8.55 -5.49 15.97
N ASN A 84 9.07 -6.70 15.80
CA ASN A 84 10.35 -7.10 16.38
C ASN A 84 11.58 -6.65 15.57
N LYS A 85 11.42 -6.27 14.30
CA LYS A 85 12.52 -5.83 13.41
C LYS A 85 12.61 -4.30 13.28
N GLN A 86 11.68 -3.57 13.87
CA GLN A 86 11.61 -2.11 13.83
C GLN A 86 12.15 -1.49 15.11
N ASP A 87 13.34 -1.91 15.55
CA ASP A 87 14.13 -1.02 16.41
C ASP A 87 14.73 0.04 15.49
N PHE A 88 13.97 1.10 15.26
CA PHE A 88 14.41 2.31 14.55
C PHE A 88 15.76 2.82 15.07
N GLU A 89 16.04 2.57 16.35
CA GLU A 89 17.31 2.86 16.99
C GLU A 89 18.47 1.99 16.48
N ASP A 90 18.24 0.74 16.09
CA ASP A 90 19.27 -0.10 15.46
C ASP A 90 19.60 0.37 14.04
N TYR A 91 18.60 0.84 13.29
CA TYR A 91 18.83 1.50 12.00
C TYR A 91 19.59 2.82 12.17
N ARG A 92 19.31 3.60 13.22
CA ARG A 92 20.09 4.80 13.52
C ARG A 92 21.54 4.49 13.85
N ARG A 93 21.78 3.51 14.72
CA ARG A 93 23.14 3.08 15.11
C ARG A 93 23.94 2.60 13.91
N THR A 94 23.36 1.72 13.10
CA THR A 94 24.03 1.23 11.89
C THR A 94 24.29 2.36 10.89
N ASN A 95 23.38 3.31 10.75
CA ASN A 95 23.62 4.46 9.87
C ASN A 95 24.74 5.37 10.39
N THR A 96 24.80 5.65 11.69
CA THR A 96 25.92 6.41 12.28
C THR A 96 27.24 5.67 12.11
N ASP A 97 27.26 4.35 12.29
CA ASP A 97 28.47 3.54 12.11
C ASP A 97 28.95 3.60 10.65
N LEU A 98 28.03 3.49 9.69
CA LEU A 98 28.35 3.61 8.26
C LEU A 98 28.85 5.01 7.91
N GLU A 99 28.23 6.07 8.42
CA GLU A 99 28.68 7.45 8.24
C GLU A 99 30.11 7.66 8.77
N THR A 100 30.45 7.09 9.93
CA THR A 100 31.82 7.18 10.46
C THR A 100 32.82 6.43 9.59
N GLN A 101 32.46 5.26 9.06
CA GLN A 101 33.33 4.49 8.16
C GLN A 101 33.57 5.25 6.85
N ILE A 102 32.53 5.88 6.29
CA ILE A 102 32.65 6.73 5.11
C ILE A 102 33.62 7.88 5.39
N ALA A 103 33.44 8.61 6.49
CA ALA A 103 34.32 9.71 6.85
C ALA A 103 35.79 9.28 7.03
N GLN A 104 36.04 8.11 7.63
CA GLN A 104 37.39 7.55 7.79
C GLN A 104 38.03 7.18 6.45
N LEU A 105 37.26 6.56 5.55
CA LEU A 105 37.73 6.21 4.21
C LEU A 105 38.01 7.46 3.37
N GLU A 106 37.17 8.49 3.46
CA GLU A 106 37.40 9.78 2.78
C GLU A 106 38.64 10.49 3.32
N ALA A 107 38.84 10.50 4.64
CA ALA A 107 40.05 11.07 5.25
C ALA A 107 41.31 10.33 4.80
N SER A 108 41.26 8.99 4.74
CA SER A 108 42.36 8.15 4.27
C SER A 108 42.67 8.37 2.80
N ARG A 109 41.63 8.51 1.96
CA ARG A 109 41.76 8.84 0.55
C ARG A 109 42.40 10.22 0.34
N ASN A 110 41.96 11.23 1.08
CA ASN A 110 42.54 12.57 1.01
C ASN A 110 43.99 12.60 1.53
N ALA A 111 44.32 11.80 2.55
CA ALA A 111 45.69 11.69 3.05
C ALA A 111 46.65 10.97 2.08
N GLN A 112 46.12 10.12 1.18
CA GLN A 112 46.87 9.45 0.12
C GLN A 112 46.87 10.20 -1.22
N ALA A 113 46.17 11.33 -1.33
CA ALA A 113 46.26 12.18 -2.51
C ALA A 113 47.69 12.75 -2.59
N PRO A 114 48.46 12.46 -3.67
CA PRO A 114 49.77 13.06 -3.85
C PRO A 114 49.64 14.59 -3.87
N PRO A 115 50.64 15.35 -3.39
CA PRO A 115 50.61 16.79 -3.50
C PRO A 115 50.43 17.14 -4.97
N VAL A 116 49.35 17.85 -5.29
CA VAL A 116 49.20 18.52 -6.57
C VAL A 116 50.29 19.59 -6.58
N VAL A 117 51.47 19.21 -7.06
CA VAL A 117 52.56 20.14 -7.35
C VAL A 117 51.96 21.13 -8.33
N PRO A 118 51.95 22.44 -8.04
CA PRO A 118 51.60 23.44 -9.04
C PRO A 118 52.55 23.20 -10.21
N SER A 119 52.04 22.66 -11.31
CA SER A 119 52.83 22.52 -12.52
C SER A 119 53.14 23.96 -12.95
N ASP A 120 54.43 24.31 -12.98
CA ASP A 120 54.90 25.58 -13.50
C ASP A 120 54.21 25.90 -14.84
N PRO A 121 53.88 27.17 -15.11
CA PRO A 121 53.20 27.54 -16.34
C PRO A 121 54.04 27.08 -17.54
N GLU A 122 53.41 26.23 -18.35
CA GLU A 122 53.92 25.70 -19.61
C GLU A 122 54.54 26.85 -20.44
N PRO A 123 55.77 26.71 -20.98
CA PRO A 123 56.37 27.76 -21.79
C PRO A 123 55.49 27.99 -23.02
N ALA A 124 55.11 29.26 -23.22
CA ALA A 124 54.20 29.73 -24.25
C ALA A 124 54.47 29.05 -25.60
N ALA A 125 53.44 28.40 -26.14
CA ALA A 125 53.45 27.81 -27.46
C ALA A 125 53.91 28.87 -28.50
N PRO A 126 54.77 28.51 -29.46
CA PRO A 126 55.21 29.44 -30.50
C PRO A 126 53.99 29.96 -31.29
N PRO A 127 54.04 31.21 -31.74
CA PRO A 127 52.91 31.86 -32.42
C PRO A 127 52.52 31.03 -33.65
N GLN A 128 51.25 30.61 -33.67
CA GLN A 128 50.66 29.95 -34.83
C GLN A 128 50.67 30.93 -36.01
N PRO A 129 51.05 30.50 -37.22
CA PRO A 129 50.89 31.33 -38.41
C PRO A 129 49.40 31.60 -38.64
N ASP A 130 49.08 32.87 -38.82
CA ASP A 130 47.76 33.38 -39.17
C ASP A 130 47.32 32.81 -40.52
N MET A 131 46.53 31.74 -40.47
CA MET A 131 45.84 31.20 -41.64
C MET A 131 44.51 31.94 -41.81
N SER A 132 44.61 33.25 -42.04
CA SER A 132 43.54 34.04 -42.63
C SER A 132 43.39 33.63 -44.10
N LEU A 133 42.56 32.63 -44.35
CA LEU A 133 42.05 32.30 -45.68
C LEU A 133 40.55 32.06 -45.62
N GLY A 134 39.81 33.09 -46.07
CA GLY A 134 38.59 33.04 -46.88
C GLY A 134 37.43 32.21 -46.31
N GLN A 135 36.38 32.88 -45.81
CA GLN A 135 35.21 33.28 -46.61
C GLN A 135 34.33 32.12 -47.09
N ASP A 136 33.13 32.13 -46.50
CA ASP A 136 31.81 32.01 -47.15
C ASP A 136 31.32 30.61 -47.55
N LEU A 137 30.26 30.16 -46.86
CA LEU A 137 29.03 29.48 -47.34
C LEU A 137 28.37 28.81 -46.12
N GLU A 138 27.56 29.54 -45.36
CA GLU A 138 26.09 29.62 -45.50
C GLU A 138 25.39 28.25 -45.45
N ASP A 139 24.58 28.11 -44.40
CA ASP A 139 23.23 27.57 -44.36
C ASP A 139 22.91 26.34 -45.20
N SER A 140 22.57 25.23 -44.52
CA SER A 140 21.31 24.49 -44.69
C SER A 140 21.49 23.01 -44.34
N ASN A 141 20.90 22.57 -43.23
CA ASN A 141 19.68 21.74 -43.28
C ASN A 141 19.43 21.06 -41.93
N LEU A 142 18.42 21.63 -41.28
CA LEU A 142 17.52 21.01 -40.35
C LEU A 142 16.66 19.98 -41.11
N ILE A 143 16.84 18.67 -40.89
CA ILE A 143 15.77 17.65 -40.88
C ILE A 143 16.13 16.63 -39.80
#